data_AF-A0AAF0FRT6-F1
#
_entry.id   AF-A0AAF0FRT6-F1
#
_cell.length_a   1.000
_cell.length_b   1.000
_cell.length_c   1.000
_cell.angle_alpha   90.00
_cell.angle_beta   90.00
_cell.angle_gamma   90.00
#
_symmetry.space_group_name_H-M   'P 1'
#
loop_
_entity.id
_entity.type
_entity.pdbx_description
1 polymer ?
#
loop_
_entity_poly.entity_id
_entity_poly.type
_entity_poly.pdbx_seq_one_letter_code
_entity_poly.pdbx_strand_id
1 'polypeptide(L)'
;MENTYLKALGLILVALIGASITGVAMPVMAWSVPATQAEEDKPWWAKLNLTFDEAVALAWTVRNETYPLFIWANNYLSEYNITIAEKLLERGDYFLEKAYNLSETNETLATGYAFVAALFYGRAPVTAYIVLGKTIRENLGTNNTLTNESVIAVIEKATELKGLLDNATKVAEDYNVTVPDIVFLLEAKGVSELNLSQQLLEEGYLGLALRSAIRGYHLFVRAYGVLIKATFAYYLGIDITVVHRLSQKITTQRVDVQERVQKVLERLPEHVREKIMERWRERRELGPEAIKEAVRQVVCEYKAKLKNISIEQTTRILVRVIIVARALPGDTGLAIQQWMRAKGLVTPKQIYNYIKVLVNKTCEEYNVTGILLINKTLEVLSQEIKNTTGIEVDLVHVFYVLIVVHVATHHKHHP
;
A
#
# COMPACT_ATOMS: atom_id res chain seq x y z
N MET A 1 21.93 7.83 -29.71
CA MET A 1 22.03 6.42 -29.27
C MET A 1 22.17 6.25 -27.75
N GLU A 2 22.48 7.29 -26.95
CA GLU A 2 22.61 7.17 -25.48
C GLU A 2 21.28 7.07 -24.69
N ASN A 3 20.15 7.50 -25.24
CA ASN A 3 18.89 7.59 -24.51
C ASN A 3 18.10 6.26 -24.46
N THR A 4 18.47 5.28 -25.29
CA THR A 4 17.79 3.98 -25.38
C THR A 4 18.28 3.00 -24.32
N TYR A 5 19.58 3.03 -24.01
CA TYR A 5 20.19 2.23 -22.94
C TYR A 5 19.70 2.65 -21.54
N LEU A 6 19.55 3.96 -21.29
CA LEU A 6 18.98 4.49 -20.04
C LEU A 6 17.51 4.10 -19.83
N LYS A 7 16.73 4.04 -20.91
CA LYS A 7 15.32 3.59 -20.87
C LYS A 7 15.20 2.08 -20.67
N ALA A 8 16.08 1.29 -21.29
CA ALA A 8 16.15 -0.16 -21.11
C ALA A 8 16.60 -0.52 -19.68
N LEU A 9 17.67 0.10 -19.19
CA LEU A 9 18.11 -0.01 -17.79
C LEU A 9 17.01 0.42 -16.83
N GLY A 10 16.28 1.51 -17.11
CA GLY A 10 15.14 1.96 -16.32
C GLY A 10 13.98 0.95 -16.25
N LEU A 11 13.66 0.26 -17.35
CA LEU A 11 12.63 -0.79 -17.38
C LEU A 11 13.06 -2.07 -16.64
N ILE A 12 14.32 -2.47 -16.78
CA ILE A 12 14.92 -3.59 -16.05
C ILE A 12 14.94 -3.27 -14.54
N LEU A 13 15.24 -2.03 -14.20
CA LEU A 13 15.15 -1.50 -12.83
C LEU A 13 13.72 -1.52 -12.31
N VAL A 14 12.75 -1.07 -13.10
CA VAL A 14 11.32 -1.06 -12.71
C VAL A 14 10.79 -2.50 -12.57
N ALA A 15 11.29 -3.47 -13.34
CA ALA A 15 10.97 -4.88 -13.18
C ALA A 15 11.61 -5.47 -11.90
N LEU A 16 12.88 -5.17 -11.61
CA LEU A 16 13.59 -5.59 -10.38
C LEU A 16 13.04 -4.91 -9.11
N ILE A 17 12.63 -3.65 -9.23
CA ILE A 17 12.00 -2.86 -8.16
C ILE A 17 10.53 -3.28 -7.99
N GLY A 18 9.78 -3.50 -9.08
CA GLY A 18 8.42 -4.03 -9.06
C GLY A 18 8.35 -5.44 -8.46
N ALA A 19 9.32 -6.30 -8.77
CA ALA A 19 9.44 -7.61 -8.14
C ALA A 19 9.72 -7.54 -6.64
N SER A 20 10.23 -6.42 -6.10
CA SER A 20 10.58 -6.25 -4.68
C SER A 20 9.69 -5.29 -3.89
N ILE A 21 8.78 -4.52 -4.53
CA ILE A 21 7.93 -3.52 -3.86
C ILE A 21 6.43 -3.86 -3.86
N THR A 22 5.90 -4.60 -4.84
CA THR A 22 4.45 -4.89 -4.86
C THR A 22 4.13 -6.24 -4.24
N GLY A 23 3.65 -6.19 -2.99
CA GLY A 23 2.68 -7.17 -2.53
C GLY A 23 1.39 -7.04 -3.34
N VAL A 24 0.92 -8.17 -3.87
CA VAL A 24 -0.38 -8.36 -4.55
C VAL A 24 -0.48 -7.78 -5.98
N ALA A 25 -0.74 -8.70 -6.91
CA ALA A 25 -1.22 -8.52 -8.29
C ALA A 25 -0.26 -7.93 -9.34
N MET A 26 0.44 -8.80 -10.07
CA MET A 26 0.52 -8.66 -11.53
C MET A 26 -0.47 -9.65 -12.16
N PRO A 27 -1.39 -9.21 -13.02
CA PRO A 27 -2.17 -10.11 -13.86
C PRO A 27 -1.23 -10.79 -14.85
N VAL A 28 -1.22 -12.12 -14.81
CA VAL A 28 -0.69 -12.99 -15.87
C VAL A 28 -1.63 -12.85 -17.07
N MET A 29 -1.46 -11.80 -17.88
CA MET A 29 -2.24 -11.57 -19.10
C MET A 29 -1.30 -11.00 -20.16
N ALA A 30 -0.72 -11.87 -20.99
CA ALA A 30 -0.36 -11.61 -22.40
C ALA A 30 0.60 -12.70 -22.93
N TRP A 31 0.20 -13.96 -22.99
CA TRP A 31 1.00 -15.00 -23.67
C TRP A 31 0.10 -15.90 -24.52
N SER A 32 -0.44 -15.30 -25.58
CA SER A 32 -0.91 -16.01 -26.77
C SER A 32 -0.89 -15.03 -27.95
N VAL A 33 0.30 -14.69 -28.43
CA VAL A 33 0.45 -14.01 -29.73
C VAL A 33 1.10 -15.00 -30.70
N PRO A 34 0.42 -15.37 -31.80
CA PRO A 34 0.99 -16.24 -32.81
C PRO A 34 2.21 -15.58 -33.46
N ALA A 35 3.21 -16.39 -33.76
CA ALA A 35 4.47 -15.98 -34.34
C ALA A 35 4.30 -15.52 -35.80
N THR A 36 3.96 -14.26 -36.03
CA THR A 36 4.23 -13.56 -37.30
C THR A 36 4.05 -12.05 -37.12
N GLN A 37 5.10 -11.35 -36.68
CA GLN A 37 5.55 -10.04 -37.19
C GLN A 37 6.79 -9.55 -36.42
N ALA A 38 7.65 -8.85 -37.13
CA ALA A 38 9.08 -8.80 -36.92
C ALA A 38 9.55 -7.72 -35.91
N GLU A 39 10.60 -8.09 -35.14
CA GLU A 39 11.60 -7.29 -34.44
C GLU A 39 11.22 -6.17 -33.43
N GLU A 40 10.02 -5.58 -33.46
CA GLU A 40 9.61 -4.56 -32.46
C GLU A 40 8.95 -5.15 -31.19
N ASP A 41 8.47 -6.40 -31.25
CA ASP A 41 7.74 -7.08 -30.16
C ASP A 41 8.55 -8.16 -29.43
N LYS A 42 9.88 -8.03 -29.40
CA LYS A 42 10.70 -8.90 -28.55
C LYS A 42 10.32 -8.65 -27.08
N PRO A 43 9.98 -9.69 -26.29
CA PRO A 43 9.68 -9.54 -24.87
C PRO A 43 10.79 -8.74 -24.18
N TRP A 44 10.45 -7.90 -23.21
CA TRP A 44 11.41 -6.96 -22.60
C TRP A 44 12.70 -7.63 -22.08
N TRP A 45 12.63 -8.89 -21.68
CA TRP A 45 13.76 -9.70 -21.23
C TRP A 45 14.70 -10.14 -22.37
N ALA A 46 14.23 -10.22 -23.62
CA ALA A 46 15.08 -10.51 -24.78
C ALA A 46 16.03 -9.34 -25.13
N LYS A 47 15.84 -8.18 -24.48
CA LYS A 47 16.77 -7.02 -24.53
C LYS A 47 17.92 -7.15 -23.51
N LEU A 48 17.90 -8.16 -22.64
CA LEU A 48 18.92 -8.37 -21.60
C LEU A 48 20.22 -8.99 -22.13
N ASN A 49 20.27 -9.39 -23.41
CA ASN A 49 21.44 -10.05 -24.02
C ASN A 49 21.99 -11.23 -23.19
N LEU A 50 21.13 -11.92 -22.42
CA LEU A 50 21.50 -13.14 -21.71
C LEU A 50 21.44 -14.34 -22.65
N THR A 51 22.46 -15.19 -22.57
CA THR A 51 22.42 -16.55 -23.11
C THR A 51 21.56 -17.46 -22.24
N PHE A 52 21.13 -18.61 -22.78
CA PHE A 52 20.38 -19.60 -22.01
C PHE A 52 21.17 -20.08 -20.79
N ASP A 53 22.46 -20.38 -20.96
CA ASP A 53 23.34 -20.86 -19.89
C ASP A 53 23.48 -19.82 -18.76
N GLU A 54 23.64 -18.54 -19.11
CA GLU A 54 23.67 -17.45 -18.11
C GLU A 54 22.35 -17.31 -17.36
N ALA A 55 21.21 -17.50 -18.03
CA ALA A 55 19.89 -17.37 -17.41
C ALA A 55 19.59 -18.53 -16.47
N VAL A 56 20.00 -19.74 -16.85
CA VAL A 56 19.92 -20.94 -16.01
C VAL A 56 20.86 -20.82 -14.82
N ALA A 57 22.10 -20.34 -15.03
CA ALA A 57 23.05 -20.09 -13.96
C ALA A 57 22.51 -19.07 -12.96
N LEU A 58 21.98 -17.94 -13.43
CA LEU A 58 21.29 -16.95 -12.59
C LEU A 58 20.15 -17.58 -11.79
N ALA A 59 19.28 -18.37 -12.44
CA ALA A 59 18.17 -19.02 -11.76
C ALA A 59 18.64 -19.96 -10.66
N TRP A 60 19.66 -20.78 -10.92
CA TRP A 60 20.24 -21.69 -9.94
C TRP A 60 20.92 -20.97 -8.78
N THR A 61 21.70 -19.93 -9.07
CA THR A 61 22.39 -19.16 -8.03
C THR A 61 21.37 -18.50 -7.10
N VAL A 62 20.38 -17.79 -7.65
CA VAL A 62 19.33 -17.18 -6.84
C VAL A 62 18.50 -18.24 -6.11
N ARG A 63 18.21 -19.39 -6.74
CA ARG A 63 17.53 -20.51 -6.08
C ARG A 63 18.33 -20.99 -4.88
N ASN A 64 19.63 -21.25 -5.02
CA ASN A 64 20.46 -21.78 -3.94
C ASN A 64 20.66 -20.77 -2.81
N GLU A 65 20.79 -19.48 -3.13
CA GLU A 65 20.81 -18.40 -2.14
C GLU A 65 19.49 -18.32 -1.33
N THR A 66 18.36 -18.61 -1.97
CA THR A 66 17.02 -18.37 -1.37
C THR A 66 16.31 -19.63 -0.89
N TYR A 67 16.77 -20.82 -1.29
CA TYR A 67 16.16 -22.10 -0.94
C TYR A 67 16.10 -22.32 0.57
N PRO A 68 17.17 -22.09 1.36
CA PRO A 68 17.09 -22.20 2.82
C PRO A 68 16.01 -21.29 3.43
N LEU A 69 15.82 -20.09 2.87
CA LEU A 69 14.79 -19.16 3.32
C LEU A 69 13.37 -19.64 2.98
N PHE A 70 13.17 -20.26 1.81
CA PHE A 70 11.90 -20.90 1.48
C PHE A 70 11.59 -22.07 2.41
N ILE A 71 12.55 -22.95 2.68
CA ILE A 71 12.37 -24.09 3.59
C ILE A 71 12.10 -23.62 5.01
N TRP A 72 12.89 -22.68 5.50
CA TRP A 72 12.69 -22.09 6.83
C TRP A 72 11.32 -21.45 6.97
N ALA A 73 10.92 -20.62 5.99
CA ALA A 73 9.60 -20.01 5.99
C ALA A 73 8.51 -21.10 5.87
N ASN A 74 8.65 -22.08 4.99
CA ASN A 74 7.65 -23.13 4.80
C ASN A 74 7.47 -24.01 6.04
N ASN A 75 8.55 -24.40 6.71
CA ASN A 75 8.46 -25.17 7.96
C ASN A 75 7.69 -24.38 9.02
N TYR A 76 8.02 -23.10 9.20
CA TYR A 76 7.31 -22.24 10.15
C TYR A 76 5.86 -21.92 9.72
N LEU A 77 5.58 -21.85 8.41
CA LEU A 77 4.27 -21.49 7.88
C LEU A 77 3.33 -22.67 7.68
N SER A 78 3.84 -23.88 7.43
CA SER A 78 3.05 -25.11 7.23
C SER A 78 2.36 -25.57 8.51
N GLU A 79 3.00 -25.37 9.66
CA GLU A 79 2.38 -25.48 10.99
C GLU A 79 1.11 -24.60 11.12
N TYR A 80 0.91 -23.62 10.23
CA TYR A 80 -0.19 -22.64 10.32
C TYR A 80 -0.80 -22.25 8.96
N ASN A 81 -0.69 -23.12 7.95
CA ASN A 81 -1.41 -23.06 6.68
C ASN A 81 -1.21 -21.79 5.81
N ILE A 82 0.00 -21.22 5.75
CA ILE A 82 0.30 -20.08 4.85
C ILE A 82 1.11 -20.55 3.65
N THR A 83 0.48 -20.54 2.46
CA THR A 83 0.96 -21.22 1.24
C THR A 83 1.90 -20.41 0.33
N ILE A 84 2.35 -19.22 0.73
CA ILE A 84 3.07 -18.31 -0.19
C ILE A 84 4.50 -18.78 -0.49
N ALA A 85 5.25 -19.25 0.51
CA ALA A 85 6.64 -19.70 0.32
C ALA A 85 6.70 -20.90 -0.64
N GLU A 86 5.85 -21.90 -0.39
CA GLU A 86 5.67 -23.09 -1.23
C GLU A 86 5.30 -22.70 -2.67
N LYS A 87 4.25 -21.88 -2.86
CA LYS A 87 3.81 -21.46 -4.21
C LYS A 87 4.87 -20.70 -4.99
N LEU A 88 5.69 -19.88 -4.32
CA LEU A 88 6.78 -19.16 -4.99
C LEU A 88 7.88 -20.14 -5.46
N LEU A 89 8.24 -21.10 -4.61
CA LEU A 89 9.21 -22.14 -4.92
C LEU A 89 8.72 -23.04 -6.06
N GLU A 90 7.49 -23.57 -5.96
CA GLU A 90 6.85 -24.40 -6.99
C GLU A 90 6.79 -23.69 -8.35
N ARG A 91 6.45 -22.39 -8.35
CA ARG A 91 6.40 -21.60 -9.59
C ARG A 91 7.79 -21.40 -10.18
N GLY A 92 8.79 -21.13 -9.34
CA GLY A 92 10.18 -21.06 -9.78
C GLY A 92 10.65 -22.38 -10.41
N ASP A 93 10.42 -23.50 -9.72
CA ASP A 93 10.81 -24.84 -10.18
C ASP A 93 10.08 -25.20 -11.50
N TYR A 94 8.78 -24.91 -11.61
CA TYR A 94 8.00 -25.08 -12.84
C TYR A 94 8.59 -24.33 -14.04
N PHE A 95 8.97 -23.05 -13.85
CA PHE A 95 9.54 -22.27 -14.95
C PHE A 95 10.95 -22.73 -15.31
N LEU A 96 11.74 -23.16 -14.32
CA LEU A 96 13.07 -23.72 -14.57
C LEU A 96 12.99 -25.05 -15.34
N GLU A 97 12.05 -25.92 -15.00
CA GLU A 97 11.78 -27.16 -15.73
C GLU A 97 11.31 -26.88 -17.16
N LYS A 98 10.41 -25.91 -17.36
CA LYS A 98 9.98 -25.47 -18.69
C LYS A 98 11.13 -24.92 -19.53
N ALA A 99 12.08 -24.22 -18.90
CA ALA A 99 13.27 -23.73 -19.57
C ALA A 99 14.11 -24.89 -20.14
N TYR A 100 14.41 -25.91 -19.33
CA TYR A 100 15.15 -27.09 -19.79
C TYR A 100 14.44 -27.84 -20.92
N ASN A 101 13.13 -28.07 -20.78
CA ASN A 101 12.34 -28.78 -21.78
C ASN A 101 12.28 -28.06 -23.14
N LEU A 102 12.46 -26.74 -23.16
CA LEU A 102 12.42 -25.94 -24.38
C LEU A 102 13.80 -25.55 -24.91
N SER A 103 14.88 -25.85 -24.19
CA SER A 103 16.24 -25.45 -24.55
C SER A 103 16.65 -25.93 -25.95
N GLU A 104 16.31 -27.16 -26.30
CA GLU A 104 16.65 -27.76 -27.60
C GLU A 104 15.76 -27.27 -28.76
N THR A 105 14.56 -26.75 -28.48
CA THR A 105 13.55 -26.42 -29.51
C THR A 105 13.39 -24.91 -29.73
N ASN A 106 13.50 -24.12 -28.67
CA ASN A 106 13.41 -22.67 -28.70
C ASN A 106 14.22 -22.06 -27.55
N GLU A 107 15.52 -21.91 -27.80
CA GLU A 107 16.48 -21.37 -26.83
C GLU A 107 16.07 -20.00 -26.31
N THR A 108 15.57 -19.10 -27.16
CA THR A 108 15.13 -17.75 -26.72
C THR A 108 14.00 -17.84 -25.69
N LEU A 109 13.00 -18.68 -25.95
CA LEU A 109 11.89 -18.89 -25.02
C LEU A 109 12.35 -19.58 -23.73
N ALA A 110 13.29 -20.54 -23.85
CA ALA A 110 13.92 -21.21 -22.72
C ALA A 110 14.67 -20.24 -21.81
N THR A 111 15.46 -19.31 -22.37
CA THR A 111 16.13 -18.22 -21.64
C THR A 111 15.14 -17.36 -20.88
N GLY A 112 14.02 -16.99 -21.53
CA GLY A 112 12.94 -16.24 -20.90
C GLY A 112 12.34 -16.96 -19.69
N TYR A 113 12.10 -18.27 -19.78
CA TYR A 113 11.59 -19.06 -18.67
C TYR A 113 12.60 -19.22 -17.53
N ALA A 114 13.89 -19.44 -17.84
CA ALA A 114 14.94 -19.50 -16.82
C ALA A 114 15.04 -18.16 -16.06
N PHE A 115 15.00 -17.05 -16.78
CA PHE A 115 14.99 -15.72 -16.15
C PHE A 115 13.75 -15.48 -15.28
N VAL A 116 12.57 -15.92 -15.72
CA VAL A 116 11.34 -15.85 -14.90
C VAL A 116 11.45 -16.70 -13.65
N ALA A 117 12.07 -17.89 -13.72
CA ALA A 117 12.33 -18.72 -12.54
C ALA A 117 13.18 -17.96 -11.51
N ALA A 118 14.27 -17.32 -11.95
CA ALA A 118 15.09 -16.46 -11.09
C ALA A 118 14.26 -15.38 -10.38
N LEU A 119 13.33 -14.72 -11.10
CA LEU A 119 12.44 -13.71 -10.51
C LEU A 119 11.47 -14.27 -9.45
N PHE A 120 11.06 -15.53 -9.57
CA PHE A 120 10.25 -16.18 -8.53
C PHE A 120 11.10 -16.49 -7.30
N TYR A 121 12.30 -17.04 -7.47
CA TYR A 121 13.21 -17.31 -6.37
C TYR A 121 13.64 -16.02 -5.64
N GLY A 122 13.94 -14.95 -6.39
CA GLY A 122 14.35 -13.66 -5.82
C GLY A 122 13.30 -12.97 -4.94
N ARG A 123 12.06 -13.48 -4.89
CA ARG A 123 10.99 -12.98 -4.01
C ARG A 123 11.00 -13.62 -2.62
N ALA A 124 11.89 -14.56 -2.33
CA ALA A 124 11.97 -15.23 -1.03
C ALA A 124 12.00 -14.26 0.18
N PRO A 125 12.70 -13.10 0.17
CA PRO A 125 12.71 -12.19 1.32
C PRO A 125 11.33 -11.69 1.77
N VAL A 126 10.31 -11.72 0.90
CA VAL A 126 8.94 -11.32 1.25
C VAL A 126 8.34 -12.27 2.29
N THR A 127 8.70 -13.55 2.27
CA THR A 127 8.16 -14.54 3.21
C THR A 127 8.59 -14.26 4.64
N ALA A 128 9.77 -13.68 4.85
CA ALA A 128 10.28 -13.30 6.17
C ALA A 128 9.37 -12.28 6.88
N TYR A 129 8.81 -11.29 6.16
CA TYR A 129 7.87 -10.35 6.79
C TYR A 129 6.61 -11.04 7.33
N ILE A 130 6.16 -12.10 6.65
CA ILE A 130 5.01 -12.89 7.08
C ILE A 130 5.36 -13.68 8.34
N VAL A 131 6.56 -14.30 8.36
CA VAL A 131 7.09 -14.98 9.54
C VAL A 131 7.11 -14.01 10.73
N LEU A 132 7.68 -12.81 10.58
CA LEU A 132 7.74 -11.80 11.63
C LEU A 132 6.36 -11.43 12.20
N GLY A 133 5.41 -11.06 11.32
CA GLY A 133 4.08 -10.63 11.76
C GLY A 133 3.34 -11.72 12.55
N LYS A 134 3.61 -12.97 12.21
CA LYS A 134 3.05 -14.14 12.86
C LYS A 134 3.77 -14.48 14.17
N THR A 135 5.09 -14.44 14.20
CA THR A 135 5.90 -14.60 15.43
C THR A 135 5.45 -13.62 16.50
N ILE A 136 5.22 -12.34 16.14
CA ILE A 136 4.71 -11.36 17.08
C ILE A 136 3.34 -11.80 17.62
N ARG A 137 2.41 -12.12 16.73
CA ARG A 137 1.02 -12.45 17.07
C ARG A 137 0.89 -13.66 18.00
N GLU A 138 1.69 -14.69 17.76
CA GLU A 138 1.62 -15.97 18.50
C GLU A 138 2.25 -15.90 19.88
N ASN A 139 3.22 -14.99 20.07
CA ASN A 139 3.91 -14.84 21.33
C ASN A 139 3.36 -13.69 22.18
N LEU A 140 2.19 -13.13 21.82
CA LEU A 140 1.48 -12.19 22.69
C LEU A 140 0.89 -12.95 23.89
N GLY A 141 0.95 -12.32 25.06
CA GLY A 141 0.34 -12.84 26.28
C GLY A 141 -1.18 -12.76 26.25
N THR A 142 -1.80 -13.15 27.38
CA THR A 142 -3.25 -13.06 27.55
C THR A 142 -3.78 -11.65 27.22
N ASN A 143 -4.92 -11.57 26.53
CA ASN A 143 -5.51 -10.33 26.04
C ASN A 143 -4.66 -9.55 25.01
N ASN A 144 -3.82 -10.22 24.21
CA ASN A 144 -2.94 -9.60 23.20
C ASN A 144 -1.94 -8.60 23.82
N THR A 145 -1.51 -8.87 25.05
CA THR A 145 -0.53 -8.02 25.74
C THR A 145 0.89 -8.37 25.33
N LEU A 146 1.75 -7.35 25.26
CA LEU A 146 3.16 -7.56 24.95
C LEU A 146 3.86 -8.13 26.19
N THR A 147 4.60 -9.23 26.03
CA THR A 147 5.37 -9.85 27.11
C THR A 147 6.85 -9.96 26.75
N ASN A 148 7.67 -10.40 27.71
CA ASN A 148 9.10 -10.63 27.47
C ASN A 148 9.29 -11.71 26.39
N GLU A 149 8.46 -12.76 26.44
CA GLU A 149 8.47 -13.86 25.47
C GLU A 149 8.18 -13.37 24.05
N SER A 150 7.28 -12.38 23.88
CA SER A 150 7.04 -11.76 22.57
C SER A 150 8.31 -11.15 21.98
N VAL A 151 9.12 -10.48 22.80
CA VAL A 151 10.36 -9.83 22.36
C VAL A 151 11.43 -10.87 22.07
N ILE A 152 11.60 -11.85 22.97
CA ILE A 152 12.57 -12.94 22.83
C ILE A 152 12.32 -13.72 21.55
N ALA A 153 11.07 -14.10 21.26
CA ALA A 153 10.72 -14.83 20.04
C ALA A 153 11.10 -14.06 18.77
N VAL A 154 10.94 -12.73 18.75
CA VAL A 154 11.34 -11.90 17.60
C VAL A 154 12.86 -11.83 17.48
N ILE A 155 13.61 -11.73 18.59
CA ILE A 155 15.08 -11.74 18.60
C ILE A 155 15.60 -13.08 18.08
N GLU A 156 15.03 -14.20 18.54
CA GLU A 156 15.40 -15.55 18.09
C GLU A 156 15.16 -15.70 16.58
N LYS A 157 13.99 -15.31 16.09
CA LYS A 157 13.69 -15.37 14.64
C LYS A 157 14.54 -14.42 13.81
N ALA A 158 14.91 -13.26 14.35
CA ALA A 158 15.86 -12.37 13.67
C ALA A 158 17.26 -13.01 13.59
N THR A 159 17.67 -13.73 14.63
CA THR A 159 18.96 -14.43 14.69
C THR A 159 18.99 -15.62 13.73
N GLU A 160 17.91 -16.40 13.65
CA GLU A 160 17.75 -17.44 12.62
C GLU A 160 17.85 -16.85 11.21
N LEU A 161 17.15 -15.73 10.95
CA LEU A 161 17.20 -15.04 9.65
C LEU A 161 18.61 -14.53 9.31
N LYS A 162 19.36 -14.02 10.30
CA LYS A 162 20.77 -13.67 10.12
C LYS A 162 21.59 -14.89 9.71
N GLY A 163 21.41 -16.05 10.36
CA GLY A 163 22.09 -17.28 9.97
C GLY A 163 21.80 -17.71 8.53
N LEU A 164 20.57 -17.50 8.05
CA LEU A 164 20.21 -17.74 6.64
C LEU A 164 20.90 -16.75 5.70
N LEU A 165 21.00 -15.47 6.09
CA LEU A 165 21.73 -14.45 5.32
C LEU A 165 23.23 -14.77 5.23
N ASP A 166 23.85 -15.20 6.32
CA ASP A 166 25.26 -15.60 6.35
C ASP A 166 25.51 -16.77 5.38
N ASN A 167 24.58 -17.74 5.33
CA ASN A 167 24.66 -18.86 4.38
C ASN A 167 24.48 -18.38 2.93
N ALA A 168 23.47 -17.55 2.66
CA ALA A 168 23.25 -16.99 1.33
C ALA A 168 24.45 -16.19 0.81
N THR A 169 25.13 -15.46 1.71
CA THR A 169 26.33 -14.69 1.38
C THR A 169 27.46 -15.61 0.91
N LYS A 170 27.70 -16.73 1.63
CA LYS A 170 28.67 -17.74 1.21
C LYS A 170 28.32 -18.39 -0.12
N VAL A 171 27.05 -18.72 -0.33
CA VAL A 171 26.58 -19.26 -1.61
C VAL A 171 26.85 -18.27 -2.73
N ALA A 172 26.54 -16.99 -2.54
CA ALA A 172 26.82 -15.96 -3.55
C ALA A 172 28.32 -15.89 -3.88
N GLU A 173 29.19 -15.94 -2.86
CA GLU A 173 30.65 -15.97 -3.03
C GLU A 173 31.13 -17.23 -3.78
N ASP A 174 30.57 -18.40 -3.47
CA ASP A 174 30.88 -19.67 -4.16
C ASP A 174 30.53 -19.61 -5.67
N TYR A 175 29.54 -18.80 -6.04
CA TYR A 175 29.16 -18.51 -7.43
C TYR A 175 29.87 -17.27 -8.02
N ASN A 176 30.91 -16.75 -7.35
CA ASN A 176 31.70 -15.58 -7.75
C ASN A 176 30.91 -14.26 -7.80
N VAL A 177 29.77 -14.18 -7.13
CA VAL A 177 29.02 -12.93 -6.99
C VAL A 177 29.71 -12.07 -5.93
N THR A 178 30.09 -10.85 -6.30
CA THR A 178 30.64 -9.89 -5.33
C THR A 178 29.54 -9.39 -4.40
N VAL A 179 29.68 -9.69 -3.11
CA VAL A 179 28.75 -9.23 -2.08
C VAL A 179 28.94 -7.73 -1.85
N PRO A 180 27.88 -6.90 -1.96
CA PRO A 180 28.01 -5.46 -1.73
C PRO A 180 28.28 -5.12 -0.25
N ASP A 181 29.17 -4.16 0.02
CA ASP A 181 29.48 -3.66 1.38
C ASP A 181 28.25 -3.26 2.21
N ILE A 182 27.19 -2.81 1.52
CA ILE A 182 25.94 -2.42 2.16
C ILE A 182 25.22 -3.60 2.82
N VAL A 183 25.44 -4.84 2.36
CA VAL A 183 24.92 -6.06 3.01
C VAL A 183 25.53 -6.21 4.40
N PHE A 184 26.87 -6.17 4.49
CA PHE A 184 27.59 -6.23 5.77
C PHE A 184 27.24 -5.06 6.69
N LEU A 185 27.07 -3.85 6.15
CA LEU A 185 26.65 -2.69 6.94
C LEU A 185 25.23 -2.86 7.51
N LEU A 186 24.29 -3.40 6.73
CA LEU A 186 22.93 -3.66 7.18
C LEU A 186 22.90 -4.78 8.23
N GLU A 187 23.68 -5.83 8.04
CA GLU A 187 23.84 -6.92 8.99
C GLU A 187 24.39 -6.42 10.33
N ALA A 188 25.49 -5.67 10.32
CA ALA A 188 26.09 -5.10 11.52
C ALA A 188 25.13 -4.17 12.28
N LYS A 189 24.37 -3.35 11.56
CA LYS A 189 23.29 -2.53 12.16
C LYS A 189 22.16 -3.39 12.73
N GLY A 190 21.82 -4.48 12.05
CA GLY A 190 20.83 -5.44 12.51
C GLY A 190 21.22 -6.06 13.85
N VAL A 191 22.47 -6.52 13.96
CA VAL A 191 23.05 -7.04 15.21
C VAL A 191 23.04 -5.97 16.31
N SER A 192 23.42 -4.73 15.99
CA SER A 192 23.38 -3.63 16.96
C SER A 192 21.97 -3.36 17.50
N GLU A 193 20.93 -3.44 16.67
CA GLU A 193 19.53 -3.27 17.09
C GLU A 193 19.03 -4.47 17.92
N LEU A 194 19.49 -5.69 17.63
CA LEU A 194 19.18 -6.86 18.48
C LEU A 194 19.83 -6.74 19.86
N ASN A 195 21.10 -6.33 19.94
CA ASN A 195 21.78 -6.10 21.21
C ASN A 195 21.09 -5.00 22.02
N LEU A 196 20.70 -3.90 21.38
CA LEU A 196 19.93 -2.83 22.01
C LEU A 196 18.56 -3.34 22.49
N SER A 197 17.90 -4.21 21.72
CA SER A 197 16.65 -4.83 22.12
C SER A 197 16.79 -5.66 23.40
N GLN A 198 17.85 -6.47 23.50
CA GLN A 198 18.16 -7.26 24.70
C GLN A 198 18.40 -6.37 25.92
N GLN A 199 19.20 -5.32 25.79
CA GLN A 199 19.44 -4.35 26.87
C GLN A 199 18.13 -3.70 27.34
N LEU A 200 17.31 -3.22 26.42
CA LEU A 200 16.01 -2.61 26.74
C LEU A 200 15.04 -3.60 27.38
N LEU A 201 15.14 -4.89 27.04
CA LEU A 201 14.35 -5.95 27.65
C LEU A 201 14.76 -6.18 29.11
N GLU A 202 16.07 -6.22 29.39
CA GLU A 202 16.63 -6.33 30.75
C GLU A 202 16.25 -5.13 31.63
N GLU A 203 16.17 -3.94 31.05
CA GLU A 203 15.72 -2.70 31.70
C GLU A 203 14.18 -2.61 31.88
N GLY A 204 13.41 -3.56 31.33
CA GLY A 204 11.95 -3.60 31.45
C GLY A 204 11.19 -2.74 30.44
N TYR A 205 11.87 -2.16 29.44
CA TYR A 205 11.26 -1.34 28.38
C TYR A 205 10.72 -2.17 27.20
N LEU A 206 9.75 -3.04 27.47
CA LEU A 206 9.16 -3.99 26.53
C LEU A 206 8.83 -3.43 25.13
N GLY A 207 8.12 -2.31 25.06
CA GLY A 207 7.70 -1.73 23.77
C GLY A 207 8.86 -1.17 22.93
N LEU A 208 9.90 -0.66 23.59
CA LEU A 208 11.12 -0.19 22.92
C LEU A 208 11.98 -1.38 22.50
N ALA A 209 12.10 -2.38 23.37
CA ALA A 209 12.79 -3.63 23.08
C ALA A 209 12.19 -4.31 21.84
N LEU A 210 10.87 -4.50 21.77
CA LEU A 210 10.20 -5.06 20.59
C LEU A 210 10.49 -4.24 19.33
N ARG A 211 10.42 -2.90 19.42
CA ARG A 211 10.65 -2.02 18.27
C ARG A 211 12.06 -2.18 17.73
N SER A 212 13.06 -2.27 18.59
CA SER A 212 14.45 -2.52 18.17
C SER A 212 14.64 -3.93 17.61
N ALA A 213 14.02 -4.96 18.18
CA ALA A 213 14.04 -6.32 17.63
C ALA A 213 13.49 -6.35 16.19
N ILE A 214 12.32 -5.73 15.96
CA ILE A 214 11.70 -5.60 14.64
C ILE A 214 12.59 -4.84 13.66
N ARG A 215 13.28 -3.79 14.12
CA ARG A 215 14.24 -3.04 13.28
C ARG A 215 15.41 -3.93 12.87
N GLY A 216 15.98 -4.67 13.81
CA GLY A 216 17.04 -5.65 13.52
C GLY A 216 16.60 -6.67 12.49
N TYR A 217 15.42 -7.25 12.69
CA TYR A 217 14.80 -8.18 11.74
C TYR A 217 14.67 -7.57 10.32
N HIS A 218 14.09 -6.37 10.22
CA HIS A 218 13.93 -5.68 8.93
C HIS A 218 15.27 -5.38 8.24
N LEU A 219 16.32 -5.08 9.01
CA LEU A 219 17.65 -4.86 8.45
C LEU A 219 18.21 -6.14 7.81
N PHE A 220 18.02 -7.31 8.42
CA PHE A 220 18.42 -8.58 7.81
C PHE A 220 17.60 -8.92 6.55
N VAL A 221 16.27 -8.71 6.56
CA VAL A 221 15.46 -8.90 5.34
C VAL A 221 15.93 -7.99 4.20
N ARG A 222 16.26 -6.73 4.52
CA ARG A 222 16.80 -5.78 3.55
C ARG A 222 18.16 -6.21 3.03
N ALA A 223 19.06 -6.69 3.90
CA ALA A 223 20.38 -7.19 3.50
C ALA A 223 20.23 -8.35 2.51
N TYR A 224 19.34 -9.31 2.80
CA TYR A 224 19.01 -10.42 1.90
C TYR A 224 18.50 -9.93 0.54
N GLY A 225 17.58 -8.96 0.54
CA GLY A 225 17.05 -8.37 -0.68
C GLY A 225 18.10 -7.60 -1.50
N VAL A 226 19.14 -7.05 -0.87
CA VAL A 226 20.26 -6.40 -1.56
C VAL A 226 21.23 -7.44 -2.13
N LEU A 227 21.51 -8.52 -1.40
CA LEU A 227 22.33 -9.63 -1.87
C LEU A 227 21.76 -10.23 -3.17
N ILE A 228 20.48 -10.60 -3.17
CA ILE A 228 19.80 -11.13 -4.37
C ILE A 228 19.91 -10.15 -5.55
N LYS A 229 19.73 -8.84 -5.30
CA LYS A 229 19.87 -7.82 -6.35
C LYS A 229 21.29 -7.73 -6.90
N ALA A 230 22.31 -7.98 -6.08
CA ALA A 230 23.69 -8.04 -6.52
C ALA A 230 23.92 -9.25 -7.44
N THR A 231 23.35 -10.40 -7.10
CA THR A 231 23.35 -11.60 -7.95
C THR A 231 22.70 -11.33 -9.30
N PHE A 232 21.53 -10.71 -9.34
CA PHE A 232 20.93 -10.24 -10.59
C PHE A 232 21.84 -9.28 -11.36
N ALA A 233 22.45 -8.30 -10.68
CA ALA A 233 23.33 -7.34 -11.34
C ALA A 233 24.55 -8.00 -11.98
N TYR A 234 25.16 -8.95 -11.27
CA TYR A 234 26.30 -9.71 -11.74
C TYR A 234 26.00 -10.44 -13.06
N TYR A 235 24.94 -11.25 -13.10
CA TYR A 235 24.57 -12.00 -14.31
C TYR A 235 24.02 -11.12 -15.43
N LEU A 236 23.39 -9.99 -15.10
CA LEU A 236 22.87 -9.05 -16.11
C LEU A 236 23.95 -8.08 -16.63
N GLY A 237 25.21 -8.19 -16.17
CA GLY A 237 26.28 -7.27 -16.53
C GLY A 237 26.00 -5.81 -16.12
N ILE A 238 25.17 -5.61 -15.11
CA ILE A 238 24.82 -4.29 -14.58
C ILE A 238 25.90 -3.89 -13.57
N ASP A 239 26.51 -2.72 -13.78
CA ASP A 239 27.48 -2.16 -12.84
C ASP A 239 26.92 -2.17 -11.40
N ILE A 240 27.60 -2.87 -10.51
CA ILE A 240 27.19 -3.05 -9.12
C ILE A 240 27.11 -1.72 -8.36
N THR A 241 27.82 -0.68 -8.81
CA THR A 241 27.71 0.68 -8.28
C THR A 241 26.35 1.31 -8.57
N VAL A 242 25.62 0.89 -9.61
CA VAL A 242 24.24 1.31 -9.89
C VAL A 242 23.29 0.68 -8.88
N VAL A 243 23.45 -0.62 -8.60
CA VAL A 243 22.69 -1.31 -7.53
C VAL A 243 23.01 -0.74 -6.17
N HIS A 244 24.27 -0.38 -5.92
CA HIS A 244 24.70 0.30 -4.70
C HIS A 244 24.07 1.68 -4.57
N ARG A 245 24.08 2.53 -5.62
CA ARG A 245 23.45 3.86 -5.61
C ARG A 245 21.93 3.80 -5.44
N LEU A 246 21.27 2.77 -5.95
CA LEU A 246 19.83 2.60 -5.81
C LEU A 246 19.46 2.05 -4.44
N SER A 247 20.20 1.05 -3.97
CA SER A 247 20.05 0.51 -2.62
C SER A 247 20.41 1.56 -1.57
N GLN A 248 21.42 2.40 -1.81
CA GLN A 248 21.71 3.60 -1.03
C GLN A 248 20.63 4.67 -1.21
N LYS A 249 20.10 4.97 -2.40
CA LYS A 249 18.95 5.89 -2.49
C LYS A 249 17.73 5.38 -1.71
N ILE A 250 17.62 4.07 -1.47
CA ILE A 250 16.58 3.45 -0.64
C ILE A 250 17.01 3.32 0.85
N THR A 251 18.31 3.30 1.16
CA THR A 251 18.87 3.12 2.53
C THR A 251 19.30 4.43 3.17
N THR A 252 19.83 5.34 2.37
CA THR A 252 20.13 6.76 2.59
C THR A 252 18.94 7.67 2.25
N GLN A 253 17.70 7.16 2.22
CA GLN A 253 16.54 8.01 2.53
C GLN A 253 16.53 8.41 4.03
N ARG A 254 17.67 8.89 4.55
CA ARG A 254 17.68 10.19 5.21
C ARG A 254 17.37 11.20 4.11
N VAL A 255 16.10 11.27 3.72
CA VAL A 255 15.63 12.48 3.04
C VAL A 255 15.88 13.58 4.05
N ASP A 256 16.64 14.58 3.66
CA ASP A 256 16.77 15.80 4.42
C ASP A 256 15.36 16.20 4.84
N VAL A 257 15.09 16.15 6.15
CA VAL A 257 13.72 16.28 6.68
C VAL A 257 13.12 17.59 6.17
N GLN A 258 13.96 18.60 5.93
CA GLN A 258 13.61 19.85 5.27
C GLN A 258 13.06 19.65 3.86
N GLU A 259 13.71 18.90 2.97
CA GLU A 259 13.25 18.73 1.58
C GLU A 259 11.92 17.95 1.49
N ARG A 260 11.69 16.98 2.40
CA ARG A 260 10.42 16.25 2.50
C ARG A 260 9.31 17.11 3.08
N VAL A 261 9.61 17.87 4.13
CA VAL A 261 8.69 18.85 4.72
C VAL A 261 8.34 19.92 3.68
N GLN A 262 9.31 20.38 2.89
CA GLN A 262 9.10 21.36 1.83
C GLN A 262 8.21 20.80 0.71
N LYS A 263 8.46 19.58 0.23
CA LYS A 263 7.60 18.92 -0.78
C LYS A 263 6.19 18.61 -0.26
N VAL A 264 6.04 18.35 1.04
CA VAL A 264 4.71 18.19 1.67
C VAL A 264 4.03 19.54 1.80
N LEU A 265 4.74 20.59 2.23
CA LEU A 265 4.25 21.98 2.32
C LEU A 265 3.84 22.53 0.95
N GLU A 266 4.57 22.21 -0.11
CA GLU A 266 4.27 22.58 -1.50
C GLU A 266 2.98 21.93 -2.03
N ARG A 267 2.59 20.78 -1.48
CA ARG A 267 1.38 20.04 -1.85
C ARG A 267 0.18 20.36 -0.95
N LEU A 268 0.39 21.14 0.12
CA LEU A 268 -0.69 21.59 0.99
C LEU A 268 -1.38 22.82 0.38
N PRO A 269 -2.70 22.98 0.58
CA PRO A 269 -3.41 24.19 0.20
C PRO A 269 -2.74 25.44 0.78
N GLU A 270 -2.71 26.53 0.02
CA GLU A 270 -1.91 27.75 0.31
C GLU A 270 -2.14 28.30 1.73
N HIS A 271 -3.39 28.34 2.18
CA HIS A 271 -3.79 28.80 3.52
C HIS A 271 -3.35 27.86 4.67
N VAL A 272 -3.10 26.58 4.39
CA VAL A 272 -2.54 25.61 5.35
C VAL A 272 -1.03 25.75 5.43
N ARG A 273 -0.38 25.92 4.27
CA ARG A 273 1.05 26.18 4.16
C ARG A 273 1.45 27.43 4.93
N GLU A 274 0.70 28.52 4.80
CA GLU A 274 0.97 29.79 5.50
C GLU A 274 0.90 29.65 7.03
N LYS A 275 -0.15 29.03 7.58
CA LYS A 275 -0.28 28.80 9.03
C LYS A 275 0.83 27.92 9.60
N ILE A 276 1.27 26.91 8.86
CA ILE A 276 2.36 26.04 9.30
C ILE A 276 3.69 26.80 9.24
N MET A 277 3.93 27.59 8.19
CA MET A 277 5.12 28.42 8.03
C MET A 277 5.22 29.54 9.08
N GLU A 278 4.10 30.14 9.47
CA GLU A 278 4.03 31.15 10.54
C GLU A 278 4.46 30.56 11.89
N ARG A 279 3.92 29.38 12.26
CA ARG A 279 4.36 28.62 13.45
C ARG A 279 5.82 28.16 13.37
N TRP A 280 6.32 27.92 12.16
CA TRP A 280 7.71 27.52 11.91
C TRP A 280 8.69 28.68 12.11
N ARG A 281 8.29 29.92 11.77
CA ARG A 281 9.09 31.13 12.02
C ARG A 281 9.16 31.49 13.51
N GLU A 282 8.12 31.17 14.28
CA GLU A 282 8.04 31.48 15.71
C GLU A 282 8.75 30.47 16.63
N ARG A 283 8.99 29.22 16.19
CA ARG A 283 9.70 28.20 16.99
C ARG A 283 10.84 27.57 16.19
N ARG A 284 12.08 27.95 16.53
CA ARG A 284 13.31 27.49 15.85
C ARG A 284 13.64 26.00 15.97
N GLU A 285 12.91 25.22 16.77
CA GLU A 285 13.14 23.78 16.90
C GLU A 285 11.80 23.05 17.03
N LEU A 286 11.29 22.53 15.91
CA LEU A 286 10.16 21.62 15.91
C LEU A 286 10.62 20.32 15.25
N GLY A 287 10.92 19.33 16.09
CA GLY A 287 11.24 17.98 15.65
C GLY A 287 10.09 17.33 14.85
N PRO A 288 10.33 16.19 14.19
CA PRO A 288 9.40 15.54 13.28
C PRO A 288 8.01 15.25 13.88
N GLU A 289 7.94 14.96 15.18
CA GLU A 289 6.67 14.68 15.86
C GLU A 289 5.82 15.93 16.07
N ALA A 290 6.43 17.11 16.26
CA ALA A 290 5.68 18.35 16.40
C ALA A 290 5.07 18.82 15.06
N ILE A 291 5.73 18.51 13.94
CA ILE A 291 5.19 18.72 12.58
C ILE A 291 4.02 17.77 12.31
N LYS A 292 4.18 16.49 12.66
CA LYS A 292 3.10 15.50 12.53
C LYS A 292 1.88 15.89 13.35
N GLU A 293 2.08 16.42 14.55
CA GLU A 293 0.99 16.89 15.40
C GLU A 293 0.34 18.17 14.86
N ALA A 294 1.12 19.11 14.33
CA ALA A 294 0.57 20.30 13.66
C ALA A 294 -0.24 19.93 12.39
N VAL A 295 0.27 19.00 11.58
CA VAL A 295 -0.44 18.48 10.40
C VAL A 295 -1.71 17.76 10.83
N ARG A 296 -1.67 16.93 11.88
CA ARG A 296 -2.87 16.29 12.44
C ARG A 296 -3.89 17.30 12.91
N GLN A 297 -3.47 18.34 13.62
CA GLN A 297 -4.35 19.39 14.12
C GLN A 297 -5.04 20.12 12.95
N VAL A 298 -4.27 20.51 11.92
CA VAL A 298 -4.82 21.18 10.74
C VAL A 298 -5.71 20.25 9.92
N VAL A 299 -5.35 18.97 9.78
CA VAL A 299 -6.20 17.96 9.12
C VAL A 299 -7.50 17.74 9.90
N CYS A 300 -7.47 17.75 11.24
CA CYS A 300 -8.67 17.68 12.07
C CYS A 300 -9.55 18.93 11.90
N GLU A 301 -8.96 20.13 11.91
CA GLU A 301 -9.67 21.38 11.63
C GLU A 301 -10.28 21.39 10.21
N TYR A 302 -9.54 20.89 9.22
CA TYR A 302 -10.00 20.81 7.83
C TYR A 302 -11.09 19.75 7.64
N LYS A 303 -10.99 18.59 8.32
CA LYS A 303 -12.05 17.58 8.37
C LYS A 303 -13.31 18.15 9.01
N ALA A 304 -13.19 18.91 10.10
CA ALA A 304 -14.33 19.58 10.72
C ALA A 304 -14.96 20.64 9.78
N LYS A 305 -14.13 21.41 9.06
CA LYS A 305 -14.60 22.38 8.06
C LYS A 305 -15.30 21.72 6.88
N LEU A 306 -14.73 20.64 6.33
CA LEU A 306 -15.36 19.86 5.26
C LEU A 306 -16.65 19.18 5.72
N LYS A 307 -16.69 18.68 6.96
CA LYS A 307 -17.90 18.13 7.59
C LYS A 307 -19.00 19.21 7.64
N ASN A 308 -18.66 20.41 8.12
CA ASN A 308 -19.60 21.54 8.16
C ASN A 308 -20.07 22.01 6.77
N ILE A 309 -19.18 22.05 5.78
CA ILE A 309 -19.54 22.36 4.39
C ILE A 309 -20.47 21.28 3.84
N SER A 310 -20.16 20.00 4.08
CA SER A 310 -21.01 18.89 3.67
C SER A 310 -22.39 18.98 4.29
N ILE A 311 -22.49 19.24 5.60
CA ILE A 311 -23.75 19.44 6.31
C ILE A 311 -24.56 20.57 5.68
N GLU A 312 -23.92 21.71 5.44
CA GLU A 312 -24.58 22.92 4.90
C GLU A 312 -25.07 22.68 3.45
N GLN A 313 -24.26 22.03 2.60
CA GLN A 313 -24.66 21.71 1.22
C GLN A 313 -25.75 20.64 1.18
N THR A 314 -25.62 19.57 1.96
CA THR A 314 -26.66 18.54 2.07
C THR A 314 -27.96 19.15 2.57
N THR A 315 -27.91 20.04 3.58
CA THR A 315 -29.10 20.76 4.07
C THR A 315 -29.79 21.52 2.94
N ARG A 316 -29.03 22.30 2.15
CA ARG A 316 -29.59 23.07 1.02
C ARG A 316 -30.21 22.18 -0.04
N ILE A 317 -29.56 21.05 -0.37
CA ILE A 317 -30.06 20.08 -1.34
C ILE A 317 -31.37 19.47 -0.85
N LEU A 318 -31.41 18.98 0.39
CA LEU A 318 -32.60 18.34 0.96
C LEU A 318 -33.78 19.30 1.11
N VAL A 319 -33.52 20.56 1.48
CA VAL A 319 -34.57 21.61 1.50
C VAL A 319 -35.17 21.78 0.10
N ARG A 320 -34.36 21.77 -0.96
CA ARG A 320 -34.87 21.83 -2.34
C ARG A 320 -35.66 20.58 -2.71
N VAL A 321 -35.18 19.39 -2.34
CA VAL A 321 -35.91 18.13 -2.55
C VAL A 321 -37.29 18.21 -1.90
N ILE A 322 -37.39 18.65 -0.64
CA ILE A 322 -38.66 18.79 0.08
C ILE A 322 -39.57 19.84 -0.56
N ILE A 323 -39.05 20.99 -0.97
CA ILE A 323 -39.84 22.03 -1.63
C ILE A 323 -40.43 21.52 -2.95
N VAL A 324 -39.65 20.81 -3.77
CA VAL A 324 -40.13 20.27 -5.04
C VAL A 324 -41.08 19.12 -4.81
N ALA A 325 -40.73 18.20 -3.91
CA ALA A 325 -41.54 17.03 -3.61
C ALA A 325 -42.92 17.41 -3.04
N ARG A 326 -43.02 18.51 -2.28
CA ARG A 326 -44.28 19.11 -1.82
C ARG A 326 -45.21 19.51 -2.98
N ALA A 327 -44.63 19.91 -4.11
CA ALA A 327 -45.36 20.39 -5.28
C ALA A 327 -45.75 19.25 -6.24
N LEU A 328 -45.30 18.01 -5.99
CA LEU A 328 -45.66 16.86 -6.81
C LEU A 328 -47.14 16.49 -6.62
N PRO A 329 -47.84 16.09 -7.69
CA PRO A 329 -49.20 15.56 -7.57
C PRO A 329 -49.20 14.18 -6.89
N GLY A 330 -50.33 13.81 -6.27
CA GLY A 330 -50.54 12.50 -5.65
C GLY A 330 -50.05 12.39 -4.20
N ASP A 331 -49.93 11.15 -3.74
CA ASP A 331 -49.72 10.80 -2.31
C ASP A 331 -48.41 11.35 -1.76
N THR A 332 -47.37 11.46 -2.59
CA THR A 332 -46.06 12.02 -2.18
C THR A 332 -46.15 13.49 -1.79
N GLY A 333 -46.79 14.33 -2.60
CA GLY A 333 -46.94 15.75 -2.28
C GLY A 333 -47.85 15.98 -1.08
N LEU A 334 -48.92 15.19 -0.97
CA LEU A 334 -49.86 15.24 0.15
C LEU A 334 -49.20 14.83 1.47
N ALA A 335 -48.44 13.74 1.47
CA ALA A 335 -47.68 13.27 2.65
C ALA A 335 -46.68 14.33 3.14
N ILE A 336 -45.95 14.97 2.23
CA ILE A 336 -44.96 16.00 2.60
C ILE A 336 -45.66 17.23 3.17
N GLN A 337 -46.80 17.66 2.61
CA GLN A 337 -47.58 18.78 3.15
C GLN A 337 -48.15 18.48 4.53
N GLN A 338 -48.66 17.27 4.76
CA GLN A 338 -49.18 16.83 6.06
C GLN A 338 -48.05 16.75 7.11
N TRP A 339 -46.91 16.16 6.75
CA TRP A 339 -45.74 16.10 7.61
C TRP A 339 -45.24 17.51 7.98
N MET A 340 -45.13 18.42 7.00
CA MET A 340 -44.71 19.81 7.26
C MET A 340 -45.67 20.54 8.21
N ARG A 341 -46.98 20.32 8.08
CA ARG A 341 -47.98 20.89 9.00
C ARG A 341 -47.85 20.31 10.41
N ALA A 342 -47.71 18.98 10.52
CA ALA A 342 -47.53 18.30 11.80
C ALA A 342 -46.27 18.75 12.55
N LYS A 343 -45.20 19.11 11.82
CA LYS A 343 -43.94 19.61 12.36
C LYS A 343 -43.87 21.14 12.48
N GLY A 344 -44.93 21.87 12.13
CA GLY A 344 -44.96 23.35 12.19
C GLY A 344 -44.01 24.06 11.21
N LEU A 345 -43.66 23.40 10.09
CA LEU A 345 -42.68 23.88 9.12
C LEU A 345 -43.34 24.72 8.01
N VAL A 346 -43.73 25.94 8.35
CA VAL A 346 -44.51 26.82 7.46
C VAL A 346 -43.60 27.67 6.55
N THR A 347 -42.43 28.06 7.06
CA THR A 347 -41.50 28.96 6.36
C THR A 347 -40.25 28.21 5.85
N PRO A 348 -39.61 28.66 4.75
CA PRO A 348 -38.36 28.08 4.27
C PRO A 348 -37.25 28.04 5.33
N LYS A 349 -37.21 29.03 6.23
CA LYS A 349 -36.24 29.10 7.34
C LYS A 349 -36.48 28.00 8.39
N GLN A 350 -37.74 27.70 8.70
CA GLN A 350 -38.09 26.60 9.62
C GLN A 350 -37.74 25.24 9.01
N ILE A 351 -38.04 25.02 7.72
CA ILE A 351 -37.64 23.80 7.00
C ILE A 351 -36.12 23.68 7.01
N TYR A 352 -35.41 24.76 6.70
CA TYR A 352 -33.94 24.78 6.71
C TYR A 352 -33.35 24.38 8.05
N ASN A 353 -33.81 25.00 9.14
CA ASN A 353 -33.32 24.70 10.49
C ASN A 353 -33.62 23.27 10.91
N TYR A 354 -34.83 22.78 10.61
CA TYR A 354 -35.24 21.41 10.91
C TYR A 354 -34.35 20.39 10.17
N ILE A 355 -34.20 20.58 8.86
CA ILE A 355 -33.37 19.71 8.02
C ILE A 355 -31.91 19.79 8.45
N LYS A 356 -31.40 20.96 8.83
CA LYS A 356 -30.02 21.11 9.33
C LYS A 356 -29.77 20.29 10.60
N VAL A 357 -30.72 20.29 11.54
CA VAL A 357 -30.64 19.47 12.76
C VAL A 357 -30.66 17.98 12.41
N LEU A 358 -31.54 17.57 11.49
CA LEU A 358 -31.64 16.18 11.06
C LEU A 358 -30.38 15.69 10.32
N VAL A 359 -29.82 16.52 9.43
CA VAL A 359 -28.56 16.23 8.71
C VAL A 359 -27.41 16.13 9.70
N ASN A 360 -27.32 17.03 10.68
CA ASN A 360 -26.30 16.95 11.73
C ASN A 360 -26.39 15.64 12.51
N LYS A 361 -27.59 15.30 12.99
CA LYS A 361 -27.83 14.06 13.72
C LYS A 361 -27.44 12.83 12.88
N THR A 362 -27.85 12.80 11.61
CA THR A 362 -27.54 11.69 10.69
C THR A 362 -26.03 11.59 10.40
N CYS A 363 -25.36 12.73 10.27
CA CYS A 363 -23.90 12.80 10.07
C CYS A 363 -23.13 12.28 11.30
N GLU A 364 -23.62 12.54 12.51
CA GLU A 364 -23.01 12.06 13.75
C GLU A 364 -23.31 10.59 14.03
N GLU A 365 -24.57 10.16 13.87
CA GLU A 365 -25.03 8.81 14.19
C GLU A 365 -24.45 7.75 13.23
N TYR A 366 -24.33 8.09 11.94
CA TYR A 366 -23.84 7.15 10.92
C TYR A 366 -22.42 7.44 10.45
N ASN A 367 -21.78 8.52 10.93
CA ASN A 367 -20.44 8.95 10.52
C ASN A 367 -20.25 9.06 8.99
N VAL A 368 -21.26 9.60 8.28
CA VAL A 368 -21.28 9.74 6.82
C VAL A 368 -21.20 11.21 6.37
N THR A 369 -20.61 11.46 5.20
CA THR A 369 -20.52 12.79 4.55
C THR A 369 -20.83 12.71 3.06
N GLY A 370 -21.03 13.86 2.39
CA GLY A 370 -21.23 13.94 0.94
C GLY A 370 -22.51 13.25 0.46
N ILE A 371 -22.41 12.48 -0.63
CA ILE A 371 -23.56 11.78 -1.24
C ILE A 371 -24.17 10.73 -0.30
N LEU A 372 -23.34 10.03 0.48
CA LEU A 372 -23.81 9.06 1.47
C LEU A 372 -24.64 9.72 2.56
N LEU A 373 -24.26 10.93 3.00
CA LEU A 373 -25.05 11.71 3.95
C LEU A 373 -26.40 12.14 3.35
N ILE A 374 -26.44 12.50 2.07
CA ILE A 374 -27.69 12.84 1.37
C ILE A 374 -28.63 11.63 1.36
N ASN A 375 -28.17 10.48 0.87
CA ASN A 375 -29.00 9.27 0.76
C ASN A 375 -29.50 8.81 2.12
N LYS A 376 -28.61 8.75 3.12
CA LYS A 376 -29.00 8.33 4.47
C LYS A 376 -30.00 9.27 5.11
N THR A 377 -29.82 10.59 4.92
CA THR A 377 -30.78 11.56 5.48
C THR A 377 -32.13 11.50 4.74
N LEU A 378 -32.15 11.23 3.43
CA LEU A 378 -33.39 11.02 2.68
C LEU A 378 -34.14 9.78 3.16
N GLU A 379 -33.45 8.66 3.42
CA GLU A 379 -34.05 7.45 3.99
C GLU A 379 -34.68 7.73 5.36
N VAL A 380 -33.95 8.39 6.26
CA VAL A 380 -34.44 8.76 7.59
C VAL A 380 -35.66 9.68 7.48
N LEU A 381 -35.63 10.63 6.56
CA LEU A 381 -36.72 11.59 6.35
C LEU A 381 -37.96 10.92 5.72
N SER A 382 -37.78 10.03 4.76
CA SER A 382 -38.84 9.20 4.17
C SER A 382 -39.54 8.36 5.24
N GLN A 383 -38.76 7.73 6.13
CA GLN A 383 -39.32 6.96 7.24
C GLN A 383 -40.05 7.84 8.25
N GLU A 384 -39.52 9.03 8.56
CA GLU A 384 -40.18 9.97 9.47
C GLU A 384 -41.51 10.48 8.90
N ILE A 385 -41.56 10.76 7.59
CA ILE A 385 -42.81 11.14 6.90
C ILE A 385 -43.81 9.98 6.99
N LYS A 386 -43.40 8.76 6.63
CA LYS A 386 -44.24 7.56 6.72
C LYS A 386 -44.79 7.35 8.13
N ASN A 387 -43.97 7.51 9.16
CA ASN A 387 -44.41 7.37 10.55
C ASN A 387 -45.40 8.47 10.98
N THR A 388 -45.32 9.66 10.37
CA THR A 388 -46.17 10.80 10.72
C THR A 388 -47.50 10.78 9.97
N THR A 389 -47.50 10.34 8.71
CA THR A 389 -48.67 10.45 7.81
C THR A 389 -49.29 9.10 7.46
N GLY A 390 -48.60 7.99 7.71
CA GLY A 390 -48.98 6.64 7.26
C GLY A 390 -48.73 6.39 5.78
N ILE A 391 -48.19 7.36 5.03
CA ILE A 391 -47.98 7.29 3.59
C ILE A 391 -46.51 7.05 3.29
N GLU A 392 -46.22 6.04 2.48
CA GLU A 392 -44.86 5.75 2.04
C GLU A 392 -44.40 6.73 0.96
N VAL A 393 -43.25 7.35 1.19
CA VAL A 393 -42.64 8.33 0.27
C VAL A 393 -41.21 7.92 0.01
N ASP A 394 -40.83 7.81 -1.26
CA ASP A 394 -39.45 7.57 -1.68
C ASP A 394 -38.77 8.89 -2.10
N LEU A 395 -38.26 9.61 -1.10
CA LEU A 395 -37.52 10.85 -1.36
C LEU A 395 -36.18 10.63 -2.08
N VAL A 396 -35.63 9.41 -2.05
CA VAL A 396 -34.42 9.06 -2.79
C VAL A 396 -34.73 9.05 -4.29
N HIS A 397 -35.84 8.43 -4.69
CA HIS A 397 -36.32 8.47 -6.07
C HIS A 397 -36.59 9.92 -6.54
N VAL A 398 -37.24 10.74 -5.72
CA VAL A 398 -37.50 12.16 -6.06
C VAL A 398 -36.20 12.94 -6.26
N PHE A 399 -35.19 12.70 -5.41
CA PHE A 399 -33.87 13.30 -5.57
C PHE A 399 -33.16 12.87 -6.86
N TYR A 400 -33.24 11.59 -7.23
CA TYR A 400 -32.69 11.09 -8.49
C TYR A 400 -33.36 11.73 -9.71
N VAL A 401 -34.70 11.84 -9.72
CA VAL A 401 -35.44 12.52 -10.79
C VAL A 401 -35.01 13.98 -10.92
N LEU A 402 -34.81 14.68 -9.80
CA LEU A 402 -34.31 16.06 -9.79
C LEU A 402 -32.91 16.20 -10.40
N ILE A 403 -32.00 15.27 -10.12
CA ILE A 403 -30.66 15.26 -10.74
C ILE A 403 -30.79 15.05 -12.24
N VAL A 404 -31.59 14.08 -12.68
CA VAL A 404 -31.77 13.76 -14.11
C VAL A 404 -32.34 14.96 -14.87
N VAL A 405 -33.36 15.64 -14.32
CA VAL A 405 -33.93 16.85 -14.92
C VAL A 405 -32.92 17.99 -14.96
N HIS A 406 -32.14 18.19 -13.89
CA HIS A 406 -31.10 19.22 -13.84
C HIS A 406 -29.98 19.00 -14.86
N VAL A 407 -29.54 17.75 -15.04
CA VAL A 407 -28.51 17.38 -16.03
C VAL A 407 -29.04 17.53 -17.46
N ALA A 408 -30.28 17.08 -17.73
CA ALA A 408 -30.90 17.17 -19.05
C ALA A 408 -31.18 18.62 -19.48
N THR A 409 -31.45 19.53 -18.54
CA THR A 409 -31.69 20.95 -18.82
C THR A 409 -30.38 21.73 -19.04
N HIS A 410 -29.28 21.34 -18.40
CA HIS A 410 -27.97 21.97 -18.62
C HIS A 410 -27.23 21.50 -19.88
N HIS A 411 -27.52 20.30 -20.41
CA HIS A 411 -26.96 19.86 -21.70
C HIS A 411 -27.52 20.62 -22.93
N LYS A 412 -28.61 21.38 -22.79
CA LYS A 412 -29.17 22.20 -23.88
C LYS A 412 -28.54 23.60 -24.01
N HIS A 413 -27.65 24.00 -23.10
CA HIS A 413 -27.07 25.35 -23.06
C HIS A 413 -25.54 25.41 -23.26
N HIS A 414 -24.92 24.31 -23.65
CA HIS A 414 -23.54 24.29 -24.14
C HIS A 414 -23.49 23.62 -25.52
N PRO A 415 -23.41 24.39 -26.62
CA PRO A 415 -22.98 23.85 -27.91
C PRO A 415 -21.53 23.36 -27.87
#